data_AF-A0A257W8S7-F1
#
_entry.id   AF-A0A257W8S7-F1
#
_cell.length_a   1.000
_cell.length_b   1.000
_cell.length_c   1.000
_cell.angle_alpha   90.00
_cell.angle_beta   90.00
_cell.angle_gamma   90.00
#
_symmetry.space_group_name_H-M   'P 1'
#
loop_
_entity.id
_entity.type
_entity.pdbx_description
1 polymer ?
#
loop_
_entity_poly.entity_id
_entity_poly.type
_entity_poly.pdbx_seq_one_letter_code
_entity_poly.pdbx_strand_id
1 'polypeptide(L)'
;LINPDLKRLKDVGLPVVNGVSVNAITHSPSIAREYITRYKPAVESMEGAALHYTCLMEGLPFIQLRAVSNKVGDRNKQKWDIPGAVDRLNKGLLYLIQSI
;
A
#
# COMPACT_ATOMS: atom_id res chain seq x y z
N LEU A 1 -1.30 -1.62 13.13
CA LEU A 1 -2.75 -1.45 12.85
C LEU A 1 -3.19 -2.60 11.96
N ILE A 2 -4.03 -3.50 12.45
CA ILE A 2 -4.40 -4.74 11.74
C ILE A 2 -5.83 -4.60 11.25
N ASN A 3 -6.08 -4.94 9.98
CA ASN A 3 -7.43 -5.02 9.43
C ASN A 3 -8.10 -6.33 9.91
N PRO A 4 -9.22 -6.27 10.66
CA PRO A 4 -9.88 -7.47 11.19
C PRO A 4 -10.52 -8.32 10.08
N ASP A 5 -10.88 -7.71 8.95
CA ASP A 5 -11.53 -8.37 7.80
C ASP A 5 -10.55 -9.05 6.83
N LEU A 6 -9.26 -9.14 7.17
CA LEU A 6 -8.22 -9.62 6.25
C LEU A 6 -8.51 -11.00 5.66
N LYS A 7 -9.17 -11.89 6.42
CA LYS A 7 -9.53 -13.23 5.95
C LYS A 7 -10.46 -13.17 4.73
N ARG A 8 -11.41 -12.22 4.71
CA ARG A 8 -12.37 -12.04 3.62
C ARG A 8 -11.70 -11.56 2.33
N LEU A 9 -10.54 -10.90 2.46
CA LEU A 9 -9.80 -10.37 1.32
C LEU A 9 -8.91 -11.41 0.64
N LYS A 10 -8.64 -12.56 1.29
CA LYS A 10 -7.80 -13.61 0.69
C LYS A 10 -8.45 -14.26 -0.52
N ASP A 11 -9.78 -14.31 -0.52
CA ASP A 11 -10.56 -14.99 -1.57
C ASP A 11 -10.64 -14.15 -2.86
N VAL A 12 -10.30 -12.86 -2.79
CA VAL A 12 -10.27 -11.93 -3.94
C VAL A 12 -9.15 -12.27 -4.93
N GLY A 13 -8.13 -13.07 -4.55
CA GLY A 13 -7.05 -13.46 -5.46
C GLY A 13 -6.01 -12.37 -5.75
N LEU A 14 -6.10 -11.21 -5.10
CA LEU A 14 -5.07 -10.17 -5.10
C LEU A 14 -4.03 -10.41 -3.98
N PRO A 15 -2.75 -10.07 -4.20
CA PRO A 15 -1.72 -10.25 -3.18
C PRO A 15 -1.98 -9.33 -1.98
N VAL A 16 -2.11 -9.93 -0.81
CA VAL A 16 -2.15 -9.22 0.47
C VAL A 16 -0.72 -9.07 0.99
N VAL A 17 -0.31 -7.83 1.24
CA VAL A 17 1.06 -7.50 1.64
C VAL A 17 1.10 -6.58 2.86
N ASN A 18 2.23 -6.57 3.57
CA ASN A 18 2.51 -5.57 4.59
C ASN A 18 2.93 -4.26 3.92
N GLY A 19 2.39 -3.14 4.41
CA GLY A 19 2.82 -1.79 4.02
C GLY A 19 3.42 -1.05 5.22
N VAL A 20 4.36 -0.15 4.95
CA VAL A 20 4.85 0.83 5.93
C VAL A 20 4.26 2.19 5.63
N SER A 21 3.86 2.92 6.67
CA SER A 21 3.44 4.32 6.56
C SER A 21 4.49 5.22 7.19
N VAL A 22 4.87 6.27 6.47
CA VAL A 22 5.96 7.19 6.84
C VAL A 22 5.47 8.63 6.79
N ASN A 23 6.05 9.50 7.61
CA ASN A 23 5.72 10.94 7.59
C ASN A 23 6.38 11.69 6.42
N ALA A 24 7.46 11.12 5.87
CA ALA A 24 8.18 11.68 4.75
C ALA A 24 8.79 10.56 3.91
N ILE A 25 8.88 10.78 2.60
CA ILE A 25 9.44 9.82 1.64
C ILE A 25 10.83 9.38 2.09
N THR A 26 11.03 8.07 2.21
CA THR A 26 12.33 7.51 2.58
C THR A 26 13.37 7.85 1.52
N HIS A 27 14.44 8.50 1.95
CA HIS A 27 15.53 8.96 1.08
C HIS A 27 16.90 8.45 1.52
N SER A 28 16.99 7.84 2.70
CA SER A 28 18.23 7.26 3.21
C SER A 28 18.23 5.73 3.03
N PRO A 29 19.28 5.15 2.43
CA PRO A 29 19.45 3.70 2.38
C PRO A 29 19.51 3.04 3.77
N SER A 30 20.01 3.74 4.80
CA SER A 30 20.04 3.18 6.15
C SER A 30 18.63 3.05 6.74
N ILE A 31 17.80 4.10 6.58
CA ILE A 31 16.39 4.10 7.01
C ILE A 31 15.59 3.04 6.23
N ALA A 32 15.78 2.96 4.92
CA ALA A 32 15.13 1.94 4.10
C ALA A 32 15.46 0.51 4.59
N ARG A 33 16.73 0.25 4.93
CA ARG A 33 17.15 -1.04 5.51
C ARG A 33 16.51 -1.30 6.88
N GLU A 34 16.41 -0.28 7.72
CA GLU A 34 15.72 -0.40 9.01
C GLU A 34 14.24 -0.80 8.81
N TYR A 35 13.53 -0.12 7.91
CA TYR A 35 12.13 -0.44 7.62
C TYR A 35 11.95 -1.84 7.05
N ILE A 36 12.81 -2.25 6.12
CA ILE A 36 12.81 -3.61 5.55
C ILE A 36 13.04 -4.65 6.66
N THR A 37 14.03 -4.43 7.52
CA THR A 37 14.41 -5.36 8.58
C THR A 37 13.29 -5.49 9.62
N ARG A 38 12.71 -4.36 10.05
CA ARG A 38 11.75 -4.31 11.14
C ARG A 38 10.33 -4.69 10.73
N TYR A 39 9.87 -4.20 9.58
CA TYR A 39 8.47 -4.31 9.17
C TYR A 39 8.25 -5.24 7.99
N LYS A 40 9.31 -5.60 7.26
CA LYS A 40 9.22 -6.40 6.01
C LYS A 40 8.13 -5.89 5.05
N PRO A 41 8.05 -4.58 4.77
CA PRO A 41 7.00 -4.02 3.93
C PRO A 41 7.30 -4.30 2.46
N ALA A 42 6.26 -4.57 1.68
CA ALA A 42 6.33 -4.61 0.22
C ALA A 42 6.16 -3.20 -0.39
N VAL A 43 5.49 -2.29 0.34
CA VAL A 43 5.14 -0.94 -0.13
C VAL A 43 5.33 0.11 0.97
N GLU A 44 5.70 1.32 0.58
CA GLU A 44 5.73 2.52 1.41
C GLU A 44 4.58 3.46 0.98
N SER A 45 3.96 4.14 1.95
CA SER A 45 2.93 5.17 1.71
C SER A 45 2.95 6.20 2.83
N MET A 46 2.18 7.28 2.71
CA MET A 46 2.07 8.29 3.78
C MET A 46 0.69 8.25 4.47
N GLU A 47 -0.29 7.57 3.86
CA GLU A 47 -1.71 7.62 4.27
C GLU A 47 -2.20 6.32 4.91
N GLY A 48 -1.48 5.19 4.72
CA GLY A 48 -1.99 3.87 5.07
C GLY A 48 -2.33 3.69 6.55
N ALA A 49 -1.50 4.22 7.45
CA ALA A 49 -1.73 4.17 8.89
C ALA A 49 -2.90 5.06 9.31
N ALA A 50 -3.07 6.24 8.70
CA ALA A 50 -4.18 7.14 9.00
C ALA A 50 -5.52 6.47 8.64
N LEU A 51 -5.62 5.88 7.45
CA LEU A 51 -6.81 5.14 7.03
C LEU A 51 -7.13 4.00 8.02
N HIS A 52 -6.14 3.15 8.33
CA HIS A 52 -6.36 2.04 9.26
C HIS A 52 -6.81 2.54 10.63
N TYR A 53 -6.15 3.58 11.16
CA TYR A 53 -6.46 4.12 12.47
C TYR A 53 -7.90 4.62 12.53
N THR A 54 -8.32 5.45 11.57
CA THR A 54 -9.68 5.99 11.53
C THR A 54 -10.71 4.87 11.36
N CYS A 55 -10.54 3.96 10.39
CA CYS A 55 -11.53 2.90 10.19
C CYS A 55 -11.65 1.95 11.40
N LEU A 56 -10.54 1.68 12.09
CA LEU A 56 -10.56 0.88 13.32
C LEU A 56 -11.26 1.61 14.47
N MET A 57 -11.06 2.91 14.61
CA MET A 57 -11.72 3.73 15.63
C MET A 57 -13.24 3.82 15.38
N GLU A 58 -13.64 3.96 14.11
CA GLU A 58 -15.05 4.08 13.71
C GLU A 58 -15.76 2.72 13.54
N GLY A 59 -15.04 1.59 13.67
CA GLY A 59 -15.60 0.26 13.45
C GLY A 59 -16.07 0.00 12.01
N LEU A 60 -15.49 0.69 11.02
CA LEU A 60 -15.86 0.57 9.61
C LEU A 60 -14.98 -0.46 8.89
N PRO A 61 -15.54 -1.32 8.01
CA PRO A 61 -14.74 -2.20 7.16
C PRO A 61 -13.98 -1.38 6.12
N PHE A 62 -12.75 -1.80 5.79
CA PHE A 62 -11.88 -1.04 4.90
C PHE A 62 -10.94 -1.93 4.09
N ILE A 63 -10.50 -1.43 2.94
CA ILE A 63 -9.53 -2.07 2.04
C ILE A 63 -8.58 -1.00 1.51
N GLN A 64 -7.30 -1.35 1.33
CA GLN A 64 -6.36 -0.55 0.55
C GLN A 64 -5.93 -1.31 -0.69
N LEU A 65 -6.13 -0.71 -1.85
CA LEU A 65 -5.57 -1.18 -3.12
C LEU A 65 -4.52 -0.16 -3.59
N ARG A 66 -3.33 -0.64 -3.95
CA ARG A 66 -2.23 0.21 -4.40
C ARG A 66 -1.56 -0.38 -5.65
N ALA A 67 -1.20 0.49 -6.58
CA ALA A 67 -0.29 0.19 -7.67
C ALA A 67 1.02 0.96 -7.46
N VAL A 68 2.15 0.35 -7.81
CA VAL A 68 3.48 0.95 -7.61
C VAL A 68 3.92 1.67 -8.87
N SER A 69 4.19 2.97 -8.76
CA SER A 69 4.72 3.80 -9.86
C SER A 69 6.24 3.87 -9.92
N ASN A 70 6.91 3.62 -8.79
CA ASN A 70 8.36 3.75 -8.67
C ASN A 70 8.89 2.99 -7.45
N LYS A 71 10.20 2.77 -7.44
CA LYS A 71 10.92 2.23 -6.28
C LYS A 71 11.15 3.33 -5.24
N VAL A 72 11.01 2.98 -3.96
CA VAL A 72 11.36 3.86 -2.83
C VAL A 72 12.82 4.30 -2.94
N GLY A 73 13.09 5.58 -2.68
CA GLY A 73 14.40 6.19 -2.82
C GLY A 73 14.75 6.71 -4.21
N ASP A 74 14.03 6.33 -5.27
CA ASP A 74 14.25 6.89 -6.61
C ASP A 74 13.62 8.29 -6.74
N ARG A 75 14.48 9.30 -6.82
CA ARG A 75 14.08 10.72 -6.98
C ARG A 75 14.02 11.16 -8.43
N ASN A 76 14.46 10.34 -9.37
CA ASN A 76 14.34 10.68 -10.78
C ASN A 76 12.89 10.45 -11.23
N LYS A 77 12.09 11.51 -11.18
CA LYS A 77 10.68 11.50 -11.58
C LYS A 77 10.45 11.02 -13.02
N GLN A 78 11.45 11.10 -13.90
CA GLN A 78 11.33 10.59 -15.26
C GLN A 78 11.23 9.06 -15.32
N LYS A 79 11.67 8.36 -14.26
CA LYS A 79 11.53 6.90 -14.12
C LYS A 79 10.20 6.47 -13.50
N TRP A 80 9.37 7.42 -13.09
CA TRP A 80 8.10 7.11 -12.44
C TRP A 80 7.04 6.84 -13.51
N ASP A 81 6.49 5.63 -13.50
CA ASP A 81 5.39 5.24 -14.38
C ASP A 81 4.04 5.53 -13.70
N ILE A 82 3.74 6.82 -13.52
CA ILE A 82 2.47 7.26 -12.93
C ILE A 82 1.28 6.86 -13.82
N PRO A 83 1.29 7.11 -15.16
CA PRO A 83 0.17 6.71 -16.00
C PRO A 83 -0.10 5.20 -15.97
N GLY A 84 0.95 4.37 -16.04
CA GLY A 84 0.81 2.92 -15.96
C GLY A 84 0.39 2.43 -14.57
N ALA A 85 0.82 3.09 -13.49
CA ALA A 85 0.32 2.78 -12.15
C ALA A 85 -1.17 3.09 -11.99
N VAL A 86 -1.64 4.23 -12.51
CA VAL A 86 -3.06 4.60 -12.48
C VAL A 86 -3.91 3.63 -13.32
N ASP A 87 -3.46 3.26 -14.53
CA ASP A 87 -4.13 2.26 -15.36
C ASP A 87 -4.25 0.91 -14.64
N ARG A 88 -3.14 0.41 -14.06
CA ARG A 88 -3.13 -0.83 -13.29
C ARG A 88 -4.01 -0.76 -12.05
N LEU A 89 -4.03 0.39 -11.36
CA LEU A 89 -4.89 0.60 -10.20
C LEU A 89 -6.38 0.54 -10.59
N ASN A 90 -6.77 1.19 -11.68
CA ASN A 90 -8.16 1.18 -12.17
C ASN A 90 -8.60 -0.23 -12.58
N LYS A 91 -7.74 -0.97 -13.29
CA LYS A 91 -8.00 -2.38 -13.64
C LYS A 91 -8.15 -3.25 -12.39
N GLY A 92 -7.25 -3.10 -11.42
CA GLY A 92 -7.33 -3.81 -10.14
C GLY A 92 -8.57 -3.45 -9.33
N LEU A 93 -9.01 -2.19 -9.38
CA LEU A 93 -10.21 -1.72 -8.68
C LEU A 93 -11.47 -2.35 -9.30
N LEU A 94 -11.60 -2.33 -10.63
CA LEU A 94 -12.71 -2.97 -11.32
C LEU A 94 -12.78 -4.47 -11.00
N TYR A 95 -11.63 -5.15 -11.03
CA TYR A 95 -11.54 -6.56 -10.64
C TYR A 95 -11.96 -6.80 -9.19
N LEU A 96 -11.47 -5.98 -8.24
CA LEU A 96 -11.81 -6.06 -6.82
C LEU A 96 -13.32 -5.94 -6.61
N ILE A 97 -13.96 -4.92 -7.21
CA ILE A 97 -15.40 -4.68 -7.07
C ILE A 97 -16.23 -5.85 -7.62
N GLN A 98 -15.77 -6.49 -8.68
CA GLN A 98 -16.45 -7.66 -9.26
C GLN A 98 -16.25 -8.95 -8.46
N SER A 99 -15.29 -8.97 -7.52
CA SER A 99 -14.90 -10.16 -6.75
C SER A 99 -15.37 -10.14 -5.29
N ILE A 100 -16.04 -9.07 -4.86
CA ILE A 100 -16.60 -8.90 -3.50
C ILE A 100 -18.12 -8.86 -3.54
#